data_AF-A0A2M7XJ96-F1
#
_entry.id   AF-A0A2M7XJ96-F1
#
_cell.length_a   1.000
_cell.length_b   1.000
_cell.length_c   1.000
_cell.angle_alpha   90.00
_cell.angle_beta   90.00
_cell.angle_gamma   90.00
#
_symmetry.space_group_name_H-M   'P 1'
#
loop_
_entity.id
_entity.type
_entity.pdbx_description
1 polymer ?
#
loop_
_entity_poly.entity_id
_entity_poly.type
_entity_poly.pdbx_seq_one_letter_code
_entity_poly.pdbx_strand_id
1 'polypeptide(L)'
;MFLKHKKGFTLIEMLIVIVIIGILAAALIPRLMSARGRANDTARKADLSQLGTAIISYQVDNGKFPDTPGSIDTIKTQLTKGGMASFPMDPDRTSTFSGVQANTGTPGQYMYTPILKNGFENGGFIIMSKTETENGSNFVFCGEDSLPNQFE
;
A
#
# COMPACT_ATOMS: atom_id res chain seq x y z
N MET A 1 -29.82 5.35 61.70
CA MET A 1 -29.60 4.48 60.52
C MET A 1 -30.22 5.17 59.31
N PHE A 2 -29.41 5.84 58.48
CA PHE A 2 -29.92 6.59 57.31
C PHE A 2 -30.10 5.61 56.14
N LEU A 3 -31.35 5.40 55.68
CA LEU A 3 -31.64 4.65 54.47
C LEU A 3 -31.19 5.48 53.25
N LYS A 4 -30.16 5.01 52.55
CA LYS A 4 -29.76 5.54 51.24
C LYS A 4 -30.87 5.27 50.23
N HIS A 5 -31.52 6.33 49.74
CA HIS A 5 -32.35 6.26 48.54
C HIS A 5 -31.46 5.91 47.34
N LYS A 6 -31.59 4.68 46.83
CA LYS A 6 -31.04 4.33 45.51
C LYS A 6 -31.94 4.96 44.45
N LYS A 7 -31.46 6.00 43.76
CA LYS A 7 -32.11 6.53 42.56
C LYS A 7 -32.03 5.45 41.47
N GLY A 8 -33.18 5.00 40.97
CA GLY A 8 -33.28 4.09 39.84
C GLY A 8 -33.00 4.82 38.54
N PHE A 9 -32.31 4.16 37.61
CA PHE A 9 -32.07 4.66 36.27
C PHE A 9 -33.38 4.68 35.48
N THR A 10 -33.69 5.77 34.78
CA THR A 10 -34.93 5.85 34.01
C THR A 10 -34.73 5.32 32.59
N LEU A 11 -35.72 4.62 32.03
CA LEU A 11 -35.62 4.10 30.65
C LEU A 11 -35.42 5.22 29.62
N ILE A 12 -36.02 6.38 29.85
CA ILE A 12 -35.89 7.56 28.99
C ILE A 12 -34.47 8.12 28.96
N GLU A 13 -33.74 7.98 30.06
CA GLU A 13 -32.36 8.46 30.22
C GLU A 13 -31.37 7.56 29.48
N MET A 14 -31.64 6.26 29.37
CA MET A 14 -30.88 5.40 28.44
C MET A 14 -31.30 5.63 26.97
N LEU A 15 -32.59 5.91 26.73
CA LEU A 15 -33.12 6.13 25.38
C LEU A 15 -32.51 7.38 24.71
N ILE A 16 -32.43 8.50 25.42
CA ILE A 16 -31.83 9.71 24.87
C ILE A 16 -30.33 9.52 24.58
N VAL A 17 -29.63 8.75 25.41
CA VAL A 17 -28.19 8.49 25.25
C VAL A 17 -27.91 7.70 23.97
N ILE A 18 -28.63 6.61 23.73
CA ILE A 18 -28.43 5.81 22.51
C ILE A 18 -28.81 6.60 21.23
N VAL A 19 -29.81 7.49 21.32
CA VAL A 19 -30.18 8.36 20.20
C VAL A 19 -29.06 9.34 19.88
N ILE A 20 -28.49 9.99 20.89
CA ILE A 20 -27.38 10.93 20.70
C ILE A 20 -26.14 10.19 20.16
N ILE A 21 -25.79 9.02 20.72
CA ILE A 21 -24.68 8.20 20.21
C ILE A 21 -24.93 7.78 18.76
N GLY A 22 -26.17 7.40 18.41
CA GLY A 22 -26.54 7.04 17.04
C GLY A 22 -26.38 8.19 16.05
N ILE A 23 -26.80 9.40 16.40
CA ILE A 23 -26.63 10.60 15.57
C ILE A 23 -25.15 10.93 15.36
N LEU A 24 -24.36 10.91 16.44
CA LEU A 24 -22.92 11.17 16.37
C LEU A 24 -22.19 10.11 15.54
N ALA A 25 -22.52 8.83 15.73
CA ALA A 25 -21.93 7.73 14.97
C ALA A 25 -22.26 7.83 13.47
N ALA A 26 -23.51 8.13 13.11
CA ALA A 26 -23.94 8.27 11.72
C ALA A 26 -23.18 9.37 10.96
N ALA A 27 -22.91 10.51 11.63
CA ALA A 27 -22.13 11.59 11.04
C ALA A 27 -20.61 11.29 10.98
N LEU A 28 -20.10 10.43 11.87
CA LEU A 28 -18.68 10.16 12.02
C LEU A 28 -18.15 9.05 11.10
N ILE A 29 -18.91 7.95 10.94
CA ILE A 29 -18.49 6.77 10.16
C ILE A 29 -17.97 7.12 8.75
N PRO A 30 -18.68 7.88 7.90
CA PRO A 30 -18.20 8.17 6.55
C PRO A 30 -16.88 8.95 6.57
N ARG A 31 -16.71 9.88 7.52
CA ARG A 31 -15.48 10.67 7.67
C ARG A 31 -14.31 9.78 8.08
N LEU A 32 -14.55 8.82 8.96
CA LEU A 32 -13.54 7.86 9.40
C LEU A 32 -13.08 6.95 8.25
N MET A 33 -14.02 6.49 7.42
CA MET A 33 -13.69 5.68 6.24
C MET A 33 -12.81 6.45 5.25
N SER A 34 -13.15 7.71 4.93
CA SER A 34 -12.31 8.54 4.06
C SER A 34 -10.97 8.93 4.67
N ALA A 35 -10.89 9.11 6.00
CA ALA A 35 -9.62 9.35 6.69
C ALA A 35 -8.70 8.13 6.65
N ARG A 36 -9.27 6.93 6.82
CA ARG A 36 -8.53 5.66 6.71
C ARG A 36 -7.97 5.45 5.30
N GLY A 37 -8.77 5.62 4.26
CA GLY A 37 -8.29 5.48 2.87
C GLY A 37 -7.12 6.41 2.54
N ARG A 38 -7.15 7.67 3.02
CA ARG A 38 -6.03 8.62 2.86
C ARG A 38 -4.77 8.22 3.64
N ALA A 39 -4.94 7.68 4.84
CA ALA A 39 -3.82 7.17 5.63
C ALA A 39 -3.16 5.96 4.94
N ASN A 40 -3.97 5.05 4.41
CA ASN A 40 -3.51 3.91 3.62
C ASN A 40 -2.78 4.39 2.35
N ASP A 41 -3.35 5.33 1.59
CA ASP A 41 -2.70 5.90 0.39
C ASP A 41 -1.33 6.53 0.71
N THR A 42 -1.21 7.20 1.85
CA THR A 42 0.07 7.80 2.31
C THR A 42 1.11 6.73 2.63
N ALA A 43 0.71 5.65 3.32
CA ALA A 43 1.57 4.51 3.59
C ALA A 43 2.03 3.85 2.27
N ARG A 44 1.11 3.62 1.33
CA ARG A 44 1.45 3.00 0.04
C ARG A 44 2.44 3.83 -0.78
N LYS A 45 2.37 5.16 -0.70
CA LYS A 45 3.36 6.04 -1.34
C LYS A 45 4.76 5.89 -0.73
N ALA A 46 4.84 5.74 0.60
CA ALA A 46 6.12 5.51 1.28
C ALA A 46 6.70 4.14 0.89
N ASP A 47 5.85 3.12 0.84
CA ASP A 47 6.20 1.75 0.44
C ASP A 47 6.75 1.70 -1.00
N LEU A 48 6.10 2.39 -1.95
CA LEU A 48 6.61 2.51 -3.32
C LEU A 48 8.00 3.15 -3.37
N SER A 49 8.25 4.16 -2.55
CA SER A 49 9.56 4.82 -2.52
C SER A 49 10.63 3.86 -1.99
N GLN A 50 10.32 3.08 -0.94
CA GLN A 50 11.21 2.04 -0.42
C GLN A 50 11.46 0.92 -1.44
N LEU A 51 10.43 0.50 -2.16
CA LEU A 51 10.56 -0.48 -3.25
C LEU A 51 11.47 0.03 -4.37
N GLY A 52 11.29 1.28 -4.79
CA GLY A 52 12.17 1.91 -5.79
C GLY A 52 13.64 1.90 -5.37
N THR A 53 13.93 2.28 -4.13
CA THR A 53 15.30 2.25 -3.58
C THR A 53 15.86 0.83 -3.53
N ALA A 54 15.07 -0.16 -3.09
CA ALA A 54 15.51 -1.56 -3.03
C ALA A 54 15.77 -2.16 -4.43
N ILE A 55 14.95 -1.81 -5.42
CA ILE A 55 15.15 -2.22 -6.82
C ILE A 55 16.46 -1.65 -7.36
N ILE A 56 16.73 -0.36 -7.13
CA ILE A 56 17.98 0.29 -7.55
C ILE A 56 19.18 -0.33 -6.82
N SER A 57 19.10 -0.56 -5.50
CA SER A 57 20.17 -1.20 -4.75
C SER A 57 20.46 -2.61 -5.28
N TYR A 58 19.42 -3.40 -5.55
CA TYR A 58 19.58 -4.71 -6.15
C TYR A 58 20.26 -4.63 -7.52
N GLN A 59 19.90 -3.64 -8.34
CA GLN A 59 20.51 -3.41 -9.65
C GLN A 59 22.00 -3.09 -9.53
N VAL A 60 22.38 -2.24 -8.57
CA VAL A 60 23.80 -1.92 -8.31
C VAL A 60 24.59 -3.16 -7.93
N ASP A 61 24.03 -4.03 -7.09
CA ASP A 61 24.72 -5.23 -6.60
C ASP A 61 24.79 -6.37 -7.65
N ASN A 62 23.78 -6.48 -8.52
CA ASN A 62 23.64 -7.61 -9.44
C ASN A 62 23.82 -7.24 -10.92
N GLY A 63 24.01 -5.96 -11.24
CA GLY A 63 24.16 -5.44 -12.60
C GLY A 63 22.90 -5.54 -13.46
N LYS A 64 21.76 -5.93 -12.86
CA LYS A 64 20.47 -6.06 -13.54
C LYS A 64 19.29 -5.87 -12.60
N PHE A 65 18.16 -5.43 -13.17
CA PHE A 65 16.92 -5.31 -12.40
C PHE A 65 16.40 -6.69 -11.95
N PRO A 66 15.62 -6.76 -10.86
CA PRO A 66 14.94 -7.97 -10.44
C PRO A 66 14.13 -8.56 -11.60
N ASP A 67 14.48 -9.78 -11.97
CA ASP A 67 13.97 -10.45 -13.15
C ASP A 67 12.52 -10.93 -12.92
N THR A 68 11.67 -10.80 -13.92
CA THR A 68 10.22 -11.01 -13.79
C THR A 68 9.65 -12.41 -13.97
N PRO A 69 10.32 -13.43 -14.52
CA PRO A 69 9.57 -14.64 -14.86
C PRO A 69 9.48 -15.56 -13.64
N GLY A 70 8.37 -15.48 -12.91
CA GLY A 70 7.76 -16.71 -12.40
C GLY A 70 7.06 -16.67 -11.05
N SER A 71 7.39 -15.75 -10.14
CA SER A 71 6.66 -15.64 -8.88
C SER A 71 6.94 -14.33 -8.15
N ILE A 72 5.89 -13.80 -7.52
CA ILE A 72 5.94 -12.70 -6.55
C ILE A 72 6.97 -12.99 -5.45
N ASP A 73 7.13 -14.26 -5.05
CA ASP A 73 8.04 -14.63 -3.96
C ASP A 73 9.51 -14.57 -4.36
N THR A 74 9.81 -14.74 -5.65
CA THR A 74 11.16 -14.52 -6.20
C THR A 74 11.52 -13.05 -6.12
N ILE A 75 10.60 -12.17 -6.53
CA ILE A 75 10.78 -10.71 -6.47
C ILE A 75 10.92 -10.24 -5.02
N LYS A 76 10.08 -10.73 -4.10
CA LYS A 76 10.22 -10.44 -2.66
C LYS A 76 11.61 -10.83 -2.15
N THR A 77 12.09 -12.02 -2.48
CA THR A 77 13.40 -12.51 -2.03
C THR A 77 14.54 -11.67 -2.60
N GLN A 78 14.45 -11.26 -3.87
CA GLN A 78 15.44 -10.39 -4.52
C GLN A 78 15.47 -8.99 -3.90
N LEU A 79 14.31 -8.41 -3.59
CA LEU A 79 14.23 -7.07 -2.99
C LEU A 79 14.67 -7.05 -1.53
N THR A 80 14.43 -8.13 -0.77
CA THR A 80 15.03 -8.30 0.56
C THR A 80 16.56 -8.34 0.47
N LYS A 81 17.13 -8.94 -0.58
CA LYS A 81 18.59 -8.90 -0.81
C LYS A 81 19.09 -7.49 -1.19
N GLY A 82 18.25 -6.67 -1.83
CA GLY A 82 18.50 -5.25 -2.10
C GLY A 82 18.34 -4.32 -0.89
N GLY A 83 18.45 -4.84 0.34
CA GLY A 83 18.47 -4.04 1.58
C GLY A 83 17.11 -3.74 2.21
N MET A 84 16.01 -4.29 1.69
CA MET A 84 14.69 -4.15 2.30
C MET A 84 14.52 -5.13 3.48
N ALA A 85 14.14 -4.62 4.66
CA ALA A 85 13.95 -5.47 5.86
C ALA A 85 12.76 -6.46 5.73
N SER A 86 11.69 -6.03 5.06
CA SER A 86 10.54 -6.88 4.72
C SER A 86 9.74 -6.25 3.59
N PHE A 87 9.16 -7.08 2.74
CA PHE A 87 8.32 -6.60 1.65
C PHE A 87 7.08 -5.85 2.21
N PRO A 88 6.70 -4.67 1.67
CA PRO A 88 5.56 -3.93 2.17
C PRO A 88 4.26 -4.72 2.02
N MET A 89 3.50 -4.78 3.11
CA MET A 89 2.18 -5.38 3.14
C MET A 89 1.15 -4.26 3.01
N ASP A 90 0.13 -4.46 2.17
CA ASP A 90 -0.97 -3.50 2.03
C ASP A 90 -1.57 -3.14 3.40
N PRO A 91 -1.80 -1.85 3.71
CA PRO A 91 -2.35 -1.40 4.99
C PRO A 91 -3.70 -2.03 5.35
N ASP A 92 -4.54 -2.31 4.36
CA ASP A 92 -5.83 -2.98 4.57
C ASP A 92 -5.71 -4.51 4.59
N ARG A 93 -4.50 -5.06 4.38
CA ARG A 93 -4.15 -6.50 4.45
C ARG A 93 -5.00 -7.40 3.55
N THR A 94 -5.74 -6.81 2.63
CA THR A 94 -6.67 -7.54 1.74
C THR A 94 -6.02 -7.84 0.39
N SER A 95 -4.98 -7.10 0.03
CA SER A 95 -4.34 -7.22 -1.27
C SER A 95 -2.84 -7.48 -1.14
N THR A 96 -2.42 -8.70 -1.51
CA THR A 96 -1.01 -9.03 -1.69
C THR A 96 -0.48 -8.42 -2.99
N PHE A 97 0.81 -8.05 -3.00
CA PHE A 97 1.56 -7.67 -4.21
C PHE A 97 1.21 -8.63 -5.35
N SER A 98 0.71 -8.10 -6.47
CA SER A 98 0.33 -8.89 -7.63
C SER A 98 1.39 -8.69 -8.70
N GLY A 99 2.16 -9.75 -8.95
CA GLY A 99 3.24 -9.71 -9.93
C GLY A 99 2.70 -9.51 -11.34
N VAL A 100 3.32 -8.56 -12.05
CA VAL A 100 3.62 -8.58 -13.49
C VAL A 100 2.44 -8.59 -14.50
N GLN A 101 1.17 -8.57 -14.11
CA GLN A 101 0.07 -8.56 -15.10
C GLN A 101 -0.91 -7.40 -14.91
N ALA A 102 -0.93 -6.54 -15.93
CA ALA A 102 -1.53 -5.21 -15.98
C ALA A 102 -3.07 -5.11 -15.84
N ASN A 103 -3.82 -6.19 -15.56
CA ASN A 103 -5.23 -6.20 -15.96
C ASN A 103 -6.28 -6.61 -14.90
N THR A 104 -5.93 -6.79 -13.62
CA THR A 104 -6.95 -6.98 -12.56
C THR A 104 -6.51 -6.34 -11.23
N GLY A 105 -6.23 -5.03 -11.26
CA GLY A 105 -5.84 -4.29 -10.07
C GLY A 105 -6.99 -4.13 -9.08
N THR A 106 -7.00 -4.96 -8.03
CA THR A 106 -7.81 -4.70 -6.83
C THR A 106 -7.24 -3.44 -6.14
N PRO A 107 -8.06 -2.54 -5.57
CA PRO A 107 -7.54 -1.42 -4.76
C PRO A 107 -6.54 -1.91 -3.71
N GLY A 108 -5.43 -1.18 -3.53
CA GLY A 108 -4.36 -1.55 -2.59
C GLY A 108 -3.20 -2.37 -3.18
N GLN A 109 -3.35 -2.92 -4.40
CA GLN A 109 -2.28 -3.74 -4.98
C GLN A 109 -1.08 -2.93 -5.46
N TYR A 110 0.11 -3.47 -5.20
CA TYR A 110 1.38 -3.07 -5.79
C TYR A 110 1.67 -3.93 -7.03
N MET A 111 2.17 -3.28 -8.08
CA MET A 111 2.53 -3.91 -9.36
C MET A 111 3.95 -3.52 -9.73
N TYR A 112 4.68 -4.44 -10.37
CA TYR A 112 6.03 -4.23 -10.88
C TYR A 112 6.12 -4.77 -12.30
N THR A 113 6.69 -3.97 -13.19
CA THR A 113 6.98 -4.33 -14.58
C THR A 113 8.35 -3.77 -14.97
N PRO A 114 9.34 -4.62 -15.29
CA PRO A 114 10.60 -4.18 -15.85
C PRO A 114 10.40 -3.77 -17.30
N ILE A 115 11.14 -2.75 -17.72
CA ILE A 115 11.20 -2.27 -19.09
C ILE A 115 12.50 -2.79 -19.69
N LEU A 116 12.41 -3.43 -20.84
CA LEU A 116 13.57 -3.86 -21.60
C LEU A 116 14.08 -2.69 -22.45
N LYS A 117 15.41 -2.48 -22.49
CA LYS A 117 16.04 -1.52 -23.42
C LYS A 117 16.52 -2.30 -24.64
N ASN A 118 15.90 -2.04 -25.79
CA ASN A 118 16.19 -2.74 -27.05
C ASN A 118 16.14 -4.28 -26.95
N GLY A 119 15.29 -4.82 -26.08
CA GLY A 119 15.15 -6.27 -25.87
C GLY A 119 16.06 -6.89 -24.80
N PHE A 120 16.85 -6.07 -24.09
CA PHE A 120 17.72 -6.52 -22.99
C PHE A 120 17.14 -6.16 -21.61
N GLU A 121 17.42 -6.99 -20.59
CA GLU A 121 16.92 -6.90 -19.20
C GLU A 121 17.29 -5.61 -18.44
N ASN A 122 18.14 -4.75 -19.02
CA ASN A 122 18.69 -3.53 -18.41
C ASN A 122 18.12 -2.25 -19.03
N GLY A 123 16.79 -2.13 -19.07
CA GLY A 123 16.16 -0.87 -19.50
C GLY A 123 15.70 -0.01 -18.34
N GLY A 124 14.83 -0.54 -17.51
CA GLY A 124 14.27 0.20 -16.38
C GLY A 124 13.21 -0.61 -15.67
N PHE A 125 12.46 0.06 -14.80
CA PHE A 125 11.33 -0.53 -14.12
C PHE A 125 10.21 0.48 -13.92
N ILE A 126 9.00 -0.04 -13.81
CA ILE A 126 7.81 0.67 -13.36
C ILE A 126 7.26 -0.09 -12.16
N ILE A 127 7.03 0.62 -11.06
CA ILE A 127 6.20 0.17 -9.95
C ILE A 127 4.97 1.06 -9.85
N MET A 128 3.83 0.45 -9.56
CA MET A 128 2.54 1.14 -9.49
C MET A 128 1.76 0.69 -8.26
N SER A 129 0.95 1.58 -7.71
CA SER A 129 -0.07 1.25 -6.71
C SER A 129 -1.39 1.92 -7.05
N LYS A 130 -2.48 1.17 -6.94
CA LYS A 130 -3.85 1.69 -7.09
C LYS A 130 -4.33 2.26 -5.75
N THR A 131 -4.78 3.51 -5.76
CA THR A 131 -5.34 4.19 -4.59
C THR A 131 -6.68 3.58 -4.16
N GLU A 132 -6.98 3.62 -2.86
CA GLU A 132 -8.28 3.22 -2.31
C GLU A 132 -9.30 4.36 -2.34
N THR A 133 -8.83 5.61 -2.36
CA THR A 133 -9.70 6.78 -2.45
C THR A 133 -10.31 6.89 -3.86
N GLU A 134 -11.64 7.01 -3.97
CA GLU A 134 -12.38 7.06 -5.24
C GLU A 134 -11.89 8.16 -6.22
N ASN A 135 -11.35 9.27 -5.69
CA ASN A 135 -10.76 10.37 -6.47
C ASN A 135 -9.22 10.48 -6.32
N GLY A 136 -8.56 9.51 -5.70
CA GLY A 136 -7.11 9.51 -5.53
C GLY A 136 -6.40 9.18 -6.85
N SER A 137 -5.33 9.90 -7.19
CA SER A 137 -4.47 9.53 -8.31
C SER A 137 -3.64 8.29 -7.96
N ASN A 138 -3.59 7.31 -8.86
CA ASN A 138 -2.66 6.19 -8.72
C ASN A 138 -1.22 6.70 -8.63
N PHE A 139 -0.40 6.00 -7.87
CA PHE A 139 1.02 6.31 -7.76
C PHE A 139 1.81 5.43 -8.72
N VAL A 140 2.68 6.06 -9.49
CA VAL A 140 3.61 5.40 -10.41
C VAL A 140 5.00 5.92 -10.11
N PHE A 141 5.94 5.00 -9.92
CA PHE A 141 7.35 5.31 -9.81
C PHE A 141 8.08 4.52 -10.89
N CYS A 142 8.93 5.20 -11.66
CA CYS A 142 9.75 4.58 -12.68
C CYS A 142 11.22 4.90 -12.44
N GLY A 143 12.09 3.96 -12.78
CA GLY A 143 13.53 4.13 -12.78
C GLY A 143 14.11 3.59 -14.08
N GLU A 144 15.21 4.16 -14.53
CA GLU A 144 15.98 3.73 -15.69
C GLU A 144 17.35 3.23 -15.22
N ASP A 145 18.00 2.40 -16.03
CA ASP A 145 19.38 1.99 -15.79
C ASP A 145 20.34 3.20 -15.79
N SER A 146 21.12 3.36 -14.71
CA SER A 146 22.16 4.38 -14.58
C SER A 146 23.54 3.95 -15.07
N LEU A 147 23.72 2.67 -15.46
CA LEU A 147 25.00 2.18 -15.94
C LEU A 147 25.30 2.77 -17.33
N PRO A 148 26.51 3.34 -17.56
CA PRO A 148 26.88 3.84 -18.87
C PRO A 148 26.81 2.71 -19.88
N ASN A 149 26.15 2.95 -21.03
CA ASN A 149 26.01 2.03 -22.14
C ASN A 149 27.32 1.25 -22.35
N GLN A 150 27.37 -0.03 -21.96
CA GLN A 150 28.55 -0.90 -22.14
C GLN A 150 28.70 -1.38 -23.60
N PHE A 151 28.30 -0.54 -24.55
CA PHE A 151 28.35 -0.81 -25.99
C PHE A 151 28.96 0.40 -26.70
N GLU A 152 30.29 0.50 -26.65
CA GLU A 152 31.13 0.83 -27.81
C GLU A 152 31.90 -0.43 -28.20
#